data_AF-A0A3Q9BPW2-F1
#
_entry.id   AF-A0A3Q9BPW2-F1
#
_cell.length_a   1.000
_cell.length_b   1.000
_cell.length_c   1.000
_cell.angle_alpha   90.00
_cell.angle_beta   90.00
_cell.angle_gamma   90.00
#
_symmetry.space_group_name_H-M   'P 1'
#
loop_
_entity.id
_entity.type
_entity.pdbx_description
1 polymer ?
#
loop_
_entity_poly.entity_id
_entity_poly.type
_entity_poly.pdbx_seq_one_letter_code
_entity_poly.pdbx_strand_id
1 'polypeptide(L)'
;MEYARWRRTNGSMQMQFRRSLSEPANIGAISAWLRMGEQLAEKADTPHYDEARLRAKLAEIRALTQLPQQEFEPQLKRLLQEAGVTLVLVPAIPGTHVSGVARWLNPHGPLIQLSLYGESNDRFWFTLFHELAHILLHSKEKKSVFLDDPSKADTSSKEEQQANAWARDFLIPAEQAQQLAALGKNKTEIRNFAKKTGIHPGIVVGRLQHEKLIAITWMNDLKDGFQFLKTS
;
A
#
# COMPACT_ATOMS: atom_id res chain seq x y z
N MET A 1 -27.59 15.87 14.38
CA MET A 1 -27.01 16.55 13.18
C MET A 1 -25.86 15.78 12.54
N GLU A 2 -25.15 14.89 13.24
CA GLU A 2 -24.10 14.01 12.66
C GLU A 2 -24.62 13.01 11.62
N TYR A 3 -25.80 12.43 11.81
CA TYR A 3 -26.38 11.40 10.92
C TYR A 3 -26.64 11.91 9.48
N ALA A 4 -26.98 13.20 9.34
CA ALA A 4 -27.23 13.83 8.04
C ALA A 4 -25.95 14.24 7.30
N ARG A 5 -24.85 14.45 8.05
CA ARG A 5 -23.50 14.66 7.48
C ARG A 5 -22.91 13.33 7.04
N TRP A 6 -23.09 12.26 7.84
CA TRP A 6 -22.76 10.87 7.49
C TRP A 6 -23.36 10.42 6.16
N ARG A 7 -24.67 10.61 5.92
CA ARG A 7 -25.30 10.24 4.62
C ARG A 7 -24.74 10.99 3.41
N ARG A 8 -24.18 12.20 3.57
CA ARG A 8 -23.67 13.00 2.44
C ARG A 8 -22.24 12.61 2.07
N THR A 9 -21.36 12.42 3.04
CA THR A 9 -20.01 11.89 2.80
C THR A 9 -20.04 10.41 2.43
N ASN A 10 -20.83 9.57 3.13
CA ASN A 10 -21.00 8.17 2.73
C ASN A 10 -21.82 8.00 1.46
N GLY A 11 -22.78 8.88 1.16
CA GLY A 11 -23.58 8.78 -0.06
C GLY A 11 -22.75 9.05 -1.32
N SER A 12 -21.83 10.01 -1.26
CA SER A 12 -20.87 10.26 -2.35
C SER A 12 -19.78 9.18 -2.44
N MET A 13 -19.30 8.68 -1.29
CA MET A 13 -18.37 7.54 -1.21
C MET A 13 -19.01 6.25 -1.76
N GLN A 14 -20.23 5.92 -1.35
CA GLN A 14 -21.02 4.80 -1.89
C GLN A 14 -21.30 4.97 -3.39
N MET A 15 -21.40 6.20 -3.91
CA MET A 15 -21.70 6.46 -5.32
C MET A 15 -20.48 6.32 -6.23
N GLN A 16 -19.30 6.76 -5.79
CA GLN A 16 -18.03 6.47 -6.48
C GLN A 16 -17.74 4.96 -6.48
N PHE A 17 -18.06 4.32 -5.36
CA PHE A 17 -17.88 2.89 -5.13
C PHE A 17 -18.88 1.98 -5.89
N ARG A 18 -20.12 2.44 -6.11
CA ARG A 18 -21.11 1.75 -6.96
C ARG A 18 -20.70 1.64 -8.43
N ARG A 19 -19.76 2.47 -8.89
CA ARG A 19 -19.31 2.44 -10.29
C ARG A 19 -18.27 1.35 -10.58
N SER A 20 -17.56 0.83 -9.57
CA SER A 20 -16.48 -0.15 -9.78
C SER A 20 -16.88 -1.60 -9.54
N LEU A 21 -17.87 -1.91 -8.69
CA LEU A 21 -18.15 -3.30 -8.29
C LEU A 21 -19.31 -3.97 -9.05
N SER A 22 -19.15 -5.26 -9.35
CA SER A 22 -20.18 -6.07 -10.03
C SER A 22 -21.24 -6.66 -9.09
N GLU A 23 -21.04 -6.70 -7.77
CA GLU A 23 -21.97 -7.36 -6.84
C GLU A 23 -22.28 -6.55 -5.56
N PRO A 24 -23.55 -6.46 -5.14
CA PRO A 24 -23.96 -5.75 -3.91
C PRO A 24 -23.34 -6.30 -2.60
N ALA A 25 -22.99 -7.59 -2.56
CA ALA A 25 -22.40 -8.23 -1.38
C ALA A 25 -20.99 -7.69 -1.08
N ASN A 26 -20.20 -7.40 -2.12
CA ASN A 26 -18.86 -6.83 -1.98
C ASN A 26 -18.91 -5.39 -1.46
N ILE A 27 -20.02 -4.69 -1.71
CA ILE A 27 -20.17 -3.30 -1.28
C ILE A 27 -20.25 -3.20 0.25
N GLY A 28 -21.07 -4.04 0.88
CA GLY A 28 -21.20 -4.07 2.34
C GLY A 28 -19.91 -4.49 3.02
N ALA A 29 -19.24 -5.51 2.49
CA ALA A 29 -17.99 -6.04 3.02
C ALA A 29 -16.85 -5.01 2.96
N ILE A 30 -16.64 -4.34 1.83
CA ILE A 30 -15.62 -3.29 1.73
C ILE A 30 -15.98 -2.09 2.60
N SER A 31 -17.26 -1.68 2.65
CA SER A 31 -17.69 -0.58 3.54
C SER A 31 -17.40 -0.89 5.01
N ALA A 32 -17.62 -2.14 5.43
CA ALA A 32 -17.27 -2.60 6.77
C ALA A 32 -15.74 -2.57 6.99
N TRP A 33 -14.96 -3.03 6.00
CA TRP A 33 -13.50 -3.00 6.06
C TRP A 33 -12.97 -1.57 6.21
N LEU A 34 -13.49 -0.63 5.42
CA LEU A 34 -13.15 0.78 5.51
C LEU A 34 -13.49 1.40 6.86
N ARG A 35 -14.66 1.04 7.43
CA ARG A 35 -15.05 1.52 8.76
C ARG A 35 -14.14 0.98 9.86
N MET A 36 -13.68 -0.27 9.76
CA MET A 36 -12.74 -0.82 10.74
C MET A 36 -11.43 -0.03 10.77
N GLY A 37 -10.89 0.37 9.62
CA GLY A 37 -9.69 1.21 9.59
C GLY A 37 -9.91 2.61 10.15
N GLU A 38 -11.08 3.22 9.89
CA GLU A 38 -11.45 4.51 10.50
C GLU A 38 -11.51 4.42 12.03
N GLN A 39 -12.12 3.38 12.59
CA GLN A 39 -12.20 3.19 14.04
C GLN A 39 -10.83 2.99 14.70
N LEU A 40 -9.87 2.40 13.99
CA LEU A 40 -8.50 2.30 14.46
C LEU A 40 -7.77 3.64 14.37
N ALA A 41 -8.00 4.40 13.29
CA ALA A 41 -7.42 5.71 13.10
C ALA A 41 -7.95 6.74 14.12
N GLU A 42 -9.22 6.66 14.51
CA GLU A 42 -9.83 7.49 15.57
C GLU A 42 -9.13 7.35 16.93
N LYS A 43 -8.44 6.22 17.17
CA LYS A 43 -7.69 5.95 18.41
C LYS A 43 -6.22 6.37 18.32
N ALA A 44 -5.74 6.70 17.13
CA ALA A 44 -4.35 7.10 16.92
C ALA A 44 -4.16 8.58 17.27
N ASP A 45 -3.15 8.86 18.08
CA ASP A 45 -2.69 10.22 18.33
C ASP A 45 -1.64 10.59 17.27
N THR A 46 -2.13 11.05 16.12
CA THR A 46 -1.30 11.38 14.95
C THR A 46 -1.21 12.90 14.80
N PRO A 47 0.00 13.49 14.72
CA PRO A 47 0.17 14.93 14.51
C PRO A 47 -0.38 15.36 13.13
N HIS A 48 -0.48 16.67 12.90
CA HIS A 48 -0.83 17.17 11.59
C HIS A 48 0.15 16.72 10.51
N TYR A 49 -0.42 16.36 9.36
CA TYR A 49 0.34 15.93 8.18
C TYR A 49 1.35 16.98 7.73
N ASP A 50 2.58 16.53 7.51
CA ASP A 50 3.70 17.31 7.01
C ASP A 50 4.32 16.57 5.82
N GLU A 51 4.02 17.04 4.61
CA GLU A 51 4.51 16.44 3.36
C GLU A 51 6.04 16.45 3.29
N ALA A 52 6.69 17.54 3.72
CA ALA A 52 8.13 17.65 3.68
C ALA A 52 8.78 16.60 4.59
N ARG A 53 8.19 16.40 5.78
CA ARG A 53 8.61 15.36 6.70
C ARG A 53 8.35 13.96 6.15
N LEU A 54 7.19 13.71 5.55
CA LEU A 54 6.92 12.41 4.90
C LEU A 54 8.00 12.11 3.86
N ARG A 55 8.27 13.06 2.95
CA ARG A 55 9.30 12.93 1.91
C ARG A 55 10.69 12.65 2.50
N ALA A 56 11.06 13.33 3.59
CA ALA A 56 12.33 13.11 4.26
C ALA A 56 12.47 11.71 4.88
N LYS A 57 11.35 11.06 5.25
CA LYS A 57 11.34 9.71 5.83
C LYS A 57 11.28 8.57 4.82
N LEU A 58 10.95 8.83 3.55
CA LEU A 58 10.73 7.77 2.56
C LEU A 58 11.95 6.86 2.34
N ALA A 59 13.16 7.42 2.38
CA ALA A 59 14.39 6.62 2.24
C ALA A 59 14.57 5.66 3.43
N GLU A 60 14.27 6.12 4.65
CA GLU A 60 14.29 5.30 5.86
C GLU A 60 13.23 4.19 5.79
N ILE A 61 12.00 4.54 5.37
CA ILE A 61 10.90 3.59 5.16
C ILE A 61 11.28 2.52 4.13
N ARG A 62 11.93 2.89 3.03
CA ARG A 62 12.38 1.93 2.01
C ARG A 62 13.45 0.98 2.55
N ALA A 63 14.36 1.45 3.40
CA ALA A 63 15.39 0.61 4.00
C ALA A 63 14.79 -0.49 4.90
N LEU A 64 13.64 -0.22 5.52
CA LEU A 64 12.91 -1.18 6.35
C LEU A 64 12.49 -2.45 5.60
N THR A 65 12.44 -2.42 4.26
CA THR A 65 12.14 -3.61 3.45
C THR A 65 13.09 -4.78 3.75
N GLN A 66 14.32 -4.50 4.19
CA GLN A 66 15.33 -5.52 4.49
C GLN A 66 15.16 -6.17 5.87
N LEU A 67 14.29 -5.63 6.73
CA LEU A 67 14.12 -6.10 8.10
C LEU A 67 12.98 -7.14 8.19
N PRO A 68 13.04 -8.05 9.18
CA PRO A 68 11.91 -8.90 9.52
C PRO A 68 10.68 -8.11 9.96
N GLN A 69 9.48 -8.71 9.84
CA GLN A 69 8.22 -8.04 10.15
C GLN A 69 8.13 -7.47 11.56
N GLN A 70 8.61 -8.23 12.54
CA GLN A 70 8.60 -7.85 13.95
C GLN A 70 9.44 -6.59 14.21
N GLU A 71 10.44 -6.34 13.35
CA GLU A 71 11.33 -5.19 13.45
C GLU A 71 10.85 -4.00 12.62
N PHE A 72 10.39 -4.23 11.38
CA PHE A 72 9.97 -3.12 10.52
C PHE A 72 8.62 -2.54 10.92
N GLU A 73 7.65 -3.35 11.35
CA GLU A 73 6.27 -2.89 11.49
C GLU A 73 6.12 -1.77 12.54
N PRO A 74 6.71 -1.87 13.75
CA PRO A 74 6.71 -0.76 14.71
C PRO A 74 7.44 0.48 14.19
N GLN A 75 8.56 0.30 13.49
CA GLN A 75 9.34 1.40 12.93
C GLN A 75 8.57 2.12 11.81
N LEU A 76 7.93 1.37 10.93
CA LEU A 76 7.11 1.89 9.84
C LEU A 76 5.95 2.74 10.37
N LYS A 77 5.21 2.20 11.36
CA LYS A 77 4.12 2.94 12.02
C LYS A 77 4.62 4.24 12.62
N ARG A 78 5.75 4.21 13.34
CA ARG A 78 6.37 5.40 13.93
C ARG A 78 6.76 6.43 12.87
N LEU A 79 7.46 6.04 11.80
CA LEU A 79 7.94 6.96 10.78
C LEU A 79 6.80 7.66 10.03
N LEU A 80 5.72 6.92 9.75
CA LEU A 80 4.51 7.47 9.14
C LEU A 80 3.78 8.40 10.11
N GLN A 81 3.64 7.98 11.38
CA GLN A 81 3.00 8.79 12.42
C GLN A 81 3.76 10.10 12.67
N GLU A 82 5.10 10.07 12.71
CA GLU A 82 5.93 11.28 12.85
C GLU A 82 5.65 12.32 11.74
N ALA A 83 5.28 11.86 10.53
CA ALA A 83 4.89 12.66 9.38
C ALA A 83 3.39 13.01 9.30
N GLY A 84 2.61 12.58 10.30
CA GLY A 84 1.17 12.79 10.37
C GLY A 84 0.36 11.88 9.44
N VAL A 85 0.89 10.71 9.09
CA VAL A 85 0.19 9.66 8.35
C VAL A 85 -0.14 8.50 9.29
N THR A 86 -1.42 8.16 9.39
CA THR A 86 -1.85 7.00 10.19
C THR A 86 -1.78 5.74 9.34
N LEU A 87 -1.06 4.70 9.81
CA LEU A 87 -1.06 3.37 9.19
C LEU A 87 -1.84 2.39 10.06
N VAL A 88 -2.85 1.74 9.47
CA VAL A 88 -3.60 0.66 10.13
C VAL A 88 -3.56 -0.61 9.29
N LEU A 89 -3.40 -1.74 9.98
CA LEU A 89 -3.42 -3.07 9.34
C LEU A 89 -4.74 -3.73 9.76
N VAL A 90 -5.60 -4.07 8.80
CA VAL A 90 -6.96 -4.56 9.05
C VAL A 90 -7.20 -5.81 8.22
N PRO A 91 -7.47 -6.98 8.81
CA PRO A 91 -7.67 -8.21 8.04
C PRO A 91 -8.67 -8.02 6.90
N ALA A 92 -8.34 -8.53 5.70
CA ALA A 92 -9.28 -8.51 4.59
C ALA A 92 -10.58 -9.22 4.99
N ILE A 93 -11.72 -8.66 4.56
CA ILE A 93 -12.99 -9.38 4.65
C ILE A 93 -13.05 -10.36 3.46
N PRO A 94 -13.38 -11.65 3.67
CA PRO A 94 -13.47 -12.62 2.59
C PRO A 94 -14.35 -12.13 1.44
N GLY A 95 -13.85 -12.26 0.21
CA GLY A 95 -14.56 -11.86 -1.02
C GLY A 95 -14.35 -10.40 -1.45
N THR A 96 -13.70 -9.54 -0.64
CA THR A 96 -13.47 -8.14 -1.04
C THR A 96 -12.28 -7.95 -1.97
N HIS A 97 -11.28 -8.84 -1.88
CA HIS A 97 -10.01 -8.75 -2.63
C HIS A 97 -9.21 -7.45 -2.44
N VAL A 98 -9.55 -6.58 -1.47
CA VAL A 98 -8.85 -5.30 -1.26
C VAL A 98 -7.51 -5.51 -0.54
N SER A 99 -6.44 -4.99 -1.12
CA SER A 99 -5.07 -5.01 -0.57
C SER A 99 -4.73 -3.75 0.23
N GLY A 100 -5.16 -2.58 -0.26
CA GLY A 100 -4.81 -1.27 0.29
C GLY A 100 -5.82 -0.18 -0.02
N VAL A 101 -5.76 0.89 0.77
CA VAL A 101 -6.48 2.15 0.50
C VAL A 101 -5.78 3.32 1.19
N ALA A 102 -5.63 4.43 0.48
CA ALA A 102 -5.24 5.74 1.01
C ALA A 102 -6.42 6.71 1.01
N ARG A 103 -6.70 7.32 2.17
CA ARG A 103 -7.82 8.26 2.34
C ARG A 103 -7.47 9.42 3.25
N TRP A 104 -8.01 10.60 2.96
CA TRP A 104 -7.99 11.72 3.90
C TRP A 104 -9.20 11.65 4.82
N LEU A 105 -8.97 11.36 6.10
CA LEU A 105 -10.00 11.40 7.13
C LEU A 105 -10.01 12.79 7.76
N ASN A 106 -11.09 13.55 7.59
CA ASN A 106 -11.24 14.82 8.31
C ASN A 106 -11.84 14.53 9.69
N PRO A 107 -11.25 14.99 10.82
CA PRO A 107 -10.04 15.83 10.97
C PRO A 107 -8.71 15.08 11.15
N HIS A 108 -8.70 13.73 11.13
CA HIS A 108 -7.58 12.86 11.51
C HIS A 108 -6.37 12.81 10.53
N GLY A 109 -6.45 13.46 9.37
CA GLY A 109 -5.37 13.48 8.37
C GLY A 109 -5.37 12.24 7.44
N PRO A 110 -4.27 12.00 6.71
CA PRO A 110 -4.16 10.86 5.81
C PRO A 110 -4.07 9.53 6.57
N LEU A 111 -4.86 8.57 6.12
CA LEU A 111 -4.90 7.18 6.57
C LEU A 111 -4.44 6.28 5.41
N ILE A 112 -3.48 5.42 5.69
CA ILE A 112 -3.19 4.21 4.90
C ILE A 112 -3.75 3.02 5.65
N GLN A 113 -4.58 2.24 4.98
CA GLN A 113 -5.14 1.00 5.53
C GLN A 113 -4.76 -0.18 4.62
N LEU A 114 -4.08 -1.18 5.16
CA LEU A 114 -3.60 -2.35 4.41
C LEU A 114 -4.20 -3.65 4.97
N SER A 115 -4.46 -4.63 4.11
CA SER A 115 -5.16 -5.84 4.53
C SER A 115 -4.29 -6.99 5.04
N LEU A 116 -2.96 -6.92 4.81
CA LEU A 116 -1.95 -7.96 5.09
C LEU A 116 -2.29 -9.38 4.59
N TYR A 117 -3.41 -9.58 3.87
CA TYR A 117 -3.98 -10.90 3.66
C TYR A 117 -3.22 -11.69 2.59
N GLY A 118 -2.46 -12.71 3.01
CA GLY A 118 -1.74 -13.60 2.08
C GLY A 118 -0.70 -12.89 1.23
N GLU A 119 -0.34 -11.67 1.61
CA GLU A 119 0.57 -10.81 0.85
C GLU A 119 2.01 -11.25 1.13
N SER A 120 2.68 -11.67 0.06
CA SER A 120 4.13 -11.76 0.08
C SER A 120 4.73 -10.36 0.21
N ASN A 121 5.91 -10.26 0.79
CA ASN A 121 6.56 -9.00 1.12
C ASN A 121 6.66 -8.04 -0.09
N ASP A 122 6.88 -8.54 -1.30
CA ASP A 122 6.88 -7.74 -2.52
C ASP A 122 5.56 -7.01 -2.77
N ARG A 123 4.44 -7.68 -2.59
CA ARG A 123 3.12 -7.09 -2.80
C ARG A 123 2.77 -6.11 -1.68
N PHE A 124 3.04 -6.47 -0.42
CA PHE A 124 2.86 -5.56 0.71
C PHE A 124 3.61 -4.23 0.51
N TRP A 125 4.91 -4.31 0.20
CA TRP A 125 5.73 -3.12 0.03
C TRP A 125 5.31 -2.33 -1.20
N PHE A 126 4.96 -2.99 -2.32
CA PHE A 126 4.44 -2.29 -3.49
C PHE A 126 3.15 -1.54 -3.18
N THR A 127 2.16 -2.19 -2.54
CA THR A 127 0.90 -1.55 -2.14
C THR A 127 1.17 -0.38 -1.19
N LEU A 128 2.03 -0.53 -0.17
CA LEU A 128 2.36 0.58 0.73
C LEU A 128 2.91 1.80 -0.03
N PHE A 129 3.88 1.60 -0.93
CA PHE A 129 4.45 2.70 -1.71
C PHE A 129 3.46 3.27 -2.73
N HIS A 130 2.54 2.47 -3.24
CA HIS A 130 1.43 2.92 -4.06
C HIS A 130 0.51 3.87 -3.27
N GLU A 131 0.10 3.48 -2.06
CA GLU A 131 -0.72 4.33 -1.19
C GLU A 131 0.00 5.61 -0.75
N LEU A 132 1.31 5.54 -0.52
CA LEU A 132 2.14 6.72 -0.26
C LEU A 132 2.18 7.65 -1.47
N ALA A 133 2.19 7.12 -2.70
CA ALA A 133 2.15 7.92 -3.91
C ALA A 133 0.84 8.71 -4.00
N HIS A 134 -0.31 8.10 -3.68
CA HIS A 134 -1.59 8.81 -3.63
C HIS A 134 -1.58 9.97 -2.63
N ILE A 135 -1.02 9.75 -1.43
CA ILE A 135 -0.88 10.82 -0.44
C ILE A 135 0.03 11.94 -0.95
N LEU A 136 1.16 11.60 -1.57
CA LEU A 136 2.18 12.59 -1.97
C LEU A 136 1.84 13.36 -3.25
N LEU A 137 1.24 12.68 -4.23
CA LEU A 137 1.03 13.23 -5.56
C LEU A 137 -0.39 13.80 -5.72
N HIS A 138 -1.37 13.25 -4.99
CA HIS A 138 -2.79 13.49 -5.24
C HIS A 138 -3.50 14.15 -4.04
N SER A 139 -2.76 14.58 -3.00
CA SER A 139 -3.28 15.22 -1.77
C SER A 139 -4.16 16.46 -1.97
N LYS A 140 -4.03 17.15 -3.11
CA LYS A 140 -4.81 18.36 -3.41
C LYS A 140 -6.26 18.06 -3.75
N GLU A 141 -6.57 16.81 -4.08
CA GLU A 141 -7.92 16.31 -4.30
C GLU A 141 -8.52 15.74 -3.01
N LYS A 142 -8.59 16.53 -1.94
CA LYS A 142 -9.04 16.13 -0.58
C LYS A 142 -10.47 15.52 -0.47
N LYS A 143 -11.12 15.24 -1.60
CA LYS A 143 -12.44 14.60 -1.72
C LYS A 143 -12.38 13.19 -2.34
N SER A 144 -11.24 12.71 -2.82
CA SER A 144 -11.12 11.37 -3.42
C SER A 144 -10.72 10.33 -2.37
N VAL A 145 -11.47 9.23 -2.39
CA VAL A 145 -11.08 7.97 -1.77
C VAL A 145 -10.38 7.18 -2.87
N PHE A 146 -9.11 6.84 -2.68
CA PHE A 146 -8.34 6.00 -3.62
C PHE A 146 -8.44 4.57 -3.13
N LEU A 147 -9.29 3.75 -3.77
CA LEU A 147 -9.50 2.34 -3.43
C LEU A 147 -8.83 1.48 -4.48
N ASP A 148 -7.89 0.64 -4.04
CA ASP A 148 -7.27 -0.37 -4.87
C ASP A 148 -8.23 -1.58 -4.97
N ASP A 149 -8.99 -1.64 -6.07
CA ASP A 149 -9.84 -2.78 -6.43
C ASP A 149 -9.15 -3.62 -7.51
N PRO A 150 -8.65 -4.84 -7.22
CA PRO A 150 -7.98 -5.67 -8.21
C PRO A 150 -8.92 -6.19 -9.30
N SER A 151 -10.24 -6.03 -9.16
CA SER A 151 -11.20 -6.46 -10.17
C SER A 151 -11.58 -5.36 -11.17
N LYS A 152 -11.67 -4.09 -10.74
CA LYS A 152 -12.14 -2.96 -11.59
C LYS A 152 -11.79 -1.57 -11.05
N ALA A 153 -10.64 -1.36 -10.42
CA ALA A 153 -10.05 -0.02 -10.48
C ALA A 153 -9.94 0.34 -11.98
N ASP A 154 -10.34 1.54 -12.37
CA ASP A 154 -9.97 2.03 -13.69
C ASP A 154 -8.46 2.23 -13.66
N THR A 155 -7.71 1.14 -13.80
CA THR A 155 -6.24 1.08 -13.88
C THR A 155 -5.72 1.95 -15.02
N SER A 156 -6.62 2.52 -15.83
CA SER A 156 -6.35 3.49 -16.88
C SER A 156 -6.34 4.95 -16.39
N SER A 157 -6.79 5.26 -15.16
CA SER A 157 -6.73 6.63 -14.65
C SER A 157 -5.28 7.11 -14.57
N LYS A 158 -5.07 8.42 -14.76
CA LYS A 158 -3.71 8.98 -14.73
C LYS A 158 -3.12 8.86 -13.33
N GLU A 159 -3.97 8.98 -12.32
CA GLU A 159 -3.66 8.94 -10.92
C GLU A 159 -3.13 7.55 -10.52
N GLU A 160 -3.82 6.49 -10.93
CA GLU A 160 -3.40 5.10 -10.70
C GLU A 160 -2.10 4.75 -11.42
N GLN A 161 -1.94 5.23 -12.66
CA GLN A 161 -0.70 5.03 -13.42
C GLN A 161 0.49 5.76 -12.78
N GLN A 162 0.27 6.98 -12.29
CA GLN A 162 1.29 7.74 -11.57
C GLN A 162 1.68 7.08 -10.25
N ALA A 163 0.70 6.61 -9.48
CA ALA A 163 0.95 5.91 -8.22
C ALA A 163 1.74 4.61 -8.46
N ASN A 164 1.31 3.81 -9.44
CA ASN A 164 2.02 2.61 -9.85
C ASN A 164 3.44 2.89 -10.30
N ALA A 165 3.65 3.87 -11.20
CA ALA A 165 4.98 4.24 -11.69
C ALA A 165 5.89 4.72 -10.55
N TRP A 166 5.36 5.57 -9.67
CA TRP A 166 6.09 6.10 -8.54
C TRP A 166 6.52 5.00 -7.57
N ALA A 167 5.62 4.10 -7.16
CA ALA A 167 5.93 3.01 -6.24
C ALA A 167 7.00 2.07 -6.81
N ARG A 168 6.85 1.73 -8.09
CA ARG A 168 7.79 0.93 -8.86
C ARG A 168 9.21 1.54 -8.85
N ASP A 169 9.31 2.83 -9.20
CA ASP A 169 10.59 3.49 -9.44
C ASP A 169 11.24 3.91 -8.11
N PHE A 170 10.43 4.10 -7.06
CA PHE A 170 10.91 4.34 -5.71
C PHE A 170 11.54 3.08 -5.09
N LEU A 171 10.89 1.92 -5.25
CA LEU A 171 11.40 0.64 -4.75
C LEU A 171 12.68 0.23 -5.51
N ILE A 172 12.65 0.25 -6.83
CA ILE A 172 13.80 -0.07 -7.69
C ILE A 172 14.00 1.09 -8.67
N PRO A 173 14.98 1.98 -8.42
CA PRO A 173 15.26 3.12 -9.30
C PRO A 173 15.47 2.72 -10.75
N ALA A 174 14.97 3.52 -11.69
CA ALA A 174 14.98 3.22 -13.12
C ALA A 174 16.39 2.89 -13.67
N GLU A 175 17.43 3.57 -13.16
CA GLU A 175 18.84 3.31 -13.52
C GLU A 175 19.28 1.89 -13.13
N GLN A 176 18.80 1.39 -12.00
CA GLN A 176 19.09 0.03 -11.53
C GLN A 176 18.19 -0.99 -12.22
N ALA A 177 16.94 -0.62 -12.53
CA ALA A 177 15.97 -1.46 -13.21
C ALA A 177 16.47 -1.95 -14.59
N GLN A 178 17.35 -1.22 -15.26
CA GLN A 178 17.98 -1.65 -16.53
C GLN A 178 18.73 -2.99 -16.42
N GLN A 179 19.20 -3.36 -15.22
CA GLN A 179 19.94 -4.60 -14.98
C GLN A 179 19.01 -5.81 -14.74
N LEU A 180 17.71 -5.59 -14.52
CA LEU A 180 16.76 -6.65 -14.16
C LEU A 180 16.68 -7.77 -15.20
N ALA A 181 16.62 -7.40 -16.49
CA ALA A 181 16.57 -8.38 -17.58
C ALA A 181 17.81 -9.28 -17.63
N ALA A 182 18.96 -8.78 -17.19
CA ALA A 182 20.22 -9.53 -17.17
C ALA A 182 20.35 -10.49 -15.97
N LEU A 183 19.60 -10.28 -14.88
CA LEU A 183 19.61 -11.19 -13.72
C LEU A 183 19.13 -12.60 -14.10
N GLY A 184 18.22 -12.67 -15.07
CA GLY A 184 17.63 -13.91 -15.56
C GLY A 184 17.08 -14.77 -14.42
N LYS A 185 17.36 -16.06 -14.49
CA LYS A 185 16.84 -17.07 -13.55
C LYS A 185 17.85 -17.43 -12.46
N ASN A 186 18.70 -16.49 -12.04
CA ASN A 186 19.78 -16.71 -11.09
C ASN A 186 19.48 -16.09 -9.71
N LYS A 187 19.24 -16.95 -8.70
CA LYS A 187 18.95 -16.52 -7.32
C LYS A 187 20.11 -15.77 -6.66
N THR A 188 21.35 -16.11 -6.99
CA THR A 188 22.53 -15.44 -6.43
C THR A 188 22.62 -14.01 -6.96
N GLU A 189 22.44 -13.82 -8.26
CA GLU A 189 22.41 -12.48 -8.87
C GLU A 189 21.26 -11.63 -8.33
N ILE A 190 20.07 -12.21 -8.13
CA ILE A 190 18.93 -11.50 -7.53
C ILE A 190 19.25 -11.03 -6.10
N ARG A 191 19.86 -11.89 -5.27
CA ARG A 191 20.27 -11.51 -3.91
C ARG A 191 21.35 -10.43 -3.94
N ASN A 192 22.33 -10.54 -4.84
CA ASN A 192 23.37 -9.52 -5.00
C ASN A 192 22.80 -8.18 -5.44
N PHE A 193 21.89 -8.19 -6.41
CA PHE A 193 21.17 -7.00 -6.88
C PHE A 193 20.35 -6.36 -5.76
N ALA A 194 19.59 -7.16 -5.00
CA ALA A 194 18.79 -6.69 -3.88
C ALA A 194 19.66 -6.02 -2.81
N LYS A 195 20.79 -6.65 -2.45
CA LYS A 195 21.77 -6.10 -1.51
C LYS A 195 22.37 -4.77 -2.00
N LYS A 196 22.74 -4.69 -3.29
CA LYS A 196 23.26 -3.46 -3.90
C LYS A 196 22.23 -2.32 -3.93
N THR A 197 20.96 -2.68 -4.13
CA THR A 197 19.82 -1.75 -4.22
C THR A 197 19.28 -1.34 -2.83
N GLY A 198 19.64 -2.08 -1.78
CA GLY A 198 19.18 -1.85 -0.41
C GLY A 198 17.71 -2.20 -0.21
N ILE A 199 17.24 -3.32 -0.80
CA ILE A 199 15.87 -3.83 -0.66
C ILE A 199 15.86 -5.34 -0.45
N HIS A 200 14.72 -5.89 -0.03
CA HIS A 200 14.55 -7.34 0.07
C HIS A 200 14.58 -8.03 -1.31
N PRO A 201 15.22 -9.21 -1.46
CA PRO A 201 15.22 -9.98 -2.71
C PRO A 201 13.82 -10.36 -3.20
N GLY A 202 12.88 -10.58 -2.28
CA GLY A 202 11.47 -10.83 -2.61
C GLY A 202 10.85 -9.74 -3.48
N ILE A 203 11.16 -8.46 -3.21
CA ILE A 203 10.69 -7.31 -3.99
C ILE A 203 11.25 -7.34 -5.42
N VAL A 204 12.53 -7.71 -5.57
CA VAL A 204 13.15 -7.90 -6.89
C VAL A 204 12.45 -9.02 -7.66
N VAL A 205 12.16 -10.15 -7.00
CA VAL A 205 11.40 -11.25 -7.62
C VAL A 205 10.00 -10.78 -8.03
N GLY A 206 9.29 -10.06 -7.16
CA GLY A 206 7.99 -9.48 -7.49
C GLY A 206 8.05 -8.60 -8.73
N ARG A 207 9.10 -7.78 -8.84
CA ARG A 207 9.34 -6.95 -10.02
C ARG A 207 9.56 -7.76 -11.30
N LEU A 208 10.45 -8.74 -11.25
CA LEU A 208 10.76 -9.61 -12.40
C LEU A 208 9.52 -10.38 -12.87
N GLN A 209 8.69 -10.85 -11.94
CA GLN A 209 7.45 -11.57 -12.24
C GLN A 209 6.40 -10.64 -12.84
N HIS A 210 6.22 -9.44 -12.28
CA HIS A 210 5.28 -8.45 -12.81
C HIS A 210 5.65 -8.01 -14.23
N GLU A 211 6.94 -7.80 -14.51
CA GLU A 211 7.44 -7.47 -15.86
C GLU A 211 7.55 -8.67 -16.80
N LYS A 212 7.12 -9.87 -16.36
CA LYS A 212 7.15 -11.12 -17.13
C LYS A 212 8.56 -11.54 -17.59
N LEU A 213 9.60 -11.07 -16.89
CA LEU A 213 10.99 -11.48 -17.10
C LEU A 213 11.23 -12.90 -16.56
N ILE A 214 10.48 -13.30 -15.54
CA ILE A 214 10.37 -14.67 -15.04
C ILE A 214 8.90 -15.04 -14.82
N ALA A 215 8.59 -16.33 -14.71
CA ALA A 215 7.23 -16.79 -14.44
C ALA A 215 6.82 -16.54 -12.97
N ILE A 216 5.54 -16.29 -12.74
CA ILE A 216 4.96 -16.02 -11.40
C ILE A 216 5.18 -17.15 -10.38
N THR A 217 5.40 -18.38 -10.84
CA THR A 217 5.66 -19.55 -9.99
C THR A 217 7.14 -19.68 -9.59
N TRP A 218 8.03 -18.86 -10.14
CA TRP A 218 9.47 -19.01 -9.96
C TRP A 218 9.99 -18.15 -8.81
N MET A 219 10.92 -18.70 -8.03
CA MET A 219 11.67 -17.97 -6.99
C MET A 219 10.82 -17.41 -5.84
N ASN A 220 9.62 -17.96 -5.65
CA ASN A 220 8.77 -17.57 -4.52
C ASN A 220 9.40 -17.92 -3.16
N ASP A 221 10.42 -18.79 -3.12
CA ASP A 221 11.24 -19.05 -1.94
C ASP A 221 12.13 -17.87 -1.51
N LEU A 222 12.26 -16.83 -2.34
CA LEU A 222 12.94 -15.57 -1.98
C LEU A 222 11.98 -14.51 -1.40
N LYS A 223 10.68 -14.83 -1.34
CA LYS A 223 9.66 -13.95 -0.77
C LYS A 223 9.31 -14.43 0.62
N ASP A 224 8.98 -13.48 1.49
CA ASP A 224 8.47 -13.78 2.82
C ASP A 224 6.96 -13.54 2.84
N GLY A 225 6.24 -14.35 3.59
CA GLY A 225 4.83 -14.09 3.90
C GLY A 225 4.73 -13.23 5.15
N PHE A 226 3.83 -12.25 5.13
CA PHE A 226 3.49 -11.47 6.31
C PHE A 226 2.21 -11.97 6.98
N GLN A 227 2.14 -11.80 8.30
CA GLN A 227 1.03 -12.25 9.13
C GLN A 227 0.70 -11.17 10.15
N PHE A 228 -0.54 -11.13 10.64
CA PHE A 228 -0.86 -10.25 11.76
C PHE A 228 -0.03 -10.66 12.99
N LEU A 229 0.77 -9.74 13.51
CA LEU A 229 1.48 -9.94 14.76
C LEU A 229 0.46 -10.11 15.88
N LYS A 230 0.62 -11.16 16.69
CA LYS A 230 -0.23 -11.37 17.86
C LYS A 230 0.03 -10.24 18.84
N THR A 231 -0.97 -9.43 19.13
CA THR A 231 -0.95 -8.52 20.28
C THR A 231 -0.83 -9.39 21.53
N SER A 232 0.26 -9.20 22.29
CA SER A 232 0.43 -9.83 23.61
C SER A 232 -0.42 -9.14 24.65
#